data_AF-V4LH66-F1
#
_entry.id   AF-V4LH66-F1
#
_cell.length_a   1.000
_cell.length_b   1.000
_cell.length_c   1.000
_cell.angle_alpha   90.00
_cell.angle_beta   90.00
_cell.angle_gamma   90.00
#
_symmetry.space_group_name_H-M   'P 1'
#
loop_
_entity.id
_entity.type
_entity.pdbx_description
1 polymer ?
#
loop_
_entity_poly.entity_id
_entity_poly.type
_entity_poly.pdbx_seq_one_letter_code
_entity_poly.pdbx_strand_id
1 'polypeptide(L)'
;MTGKIPRISAHTRYEDEDRFEPSDSQDVYDPDKEALIREMLVRLGEDPEREGLKRTPLRVAKAMDFLTQGYHLSAEDIIKKAMFDEDVTEMVVVRDIEFYSLCEHHMLPFF
;
A
#
# COMPACT_ATOMS: atom_id res chain seq x y z
N MET A 1 -30.30 -19.05 -35.94
CA MET A 1 -30.48 -17.63 -35.60
C MET A 1 -29.29 -17.19 -34.75
N THR A 2 -28.34 -16.54 -35.39
CA THR A 2 -27.05 -16.14 -34.82
C THR A 2 -27.20 -14.82 -34.05
N GLY A 3 -27.42 -14.90 -32.74
CA GLY A 3 -27.33 -13.74 -31.84
C GLY A 3 -25.87 -13.44 -31.53
N LYS A 4 -25.35 -12.30 -32.03
CA LYS A 4 -24.03 -11.81 -31.64
C LYS A 4 -24.06 -11.44 -30.15
N ILE A 5 -23.18 -12.06 -29.38
CA ILE A 5 -22.91 -11.67 -27.98
C ILE A 5 -22.36 -10.23 -28.01
N PRO A 6 -22.87 -9.29 -27.22
CA PRO A 6 -22.30 -7.94 -27.16
C PRO A 6 -20.87 -8.05 -26.63
N ARG A 7 -19.89 -7.45 -27.34
CA ARG A 7 -18.58 -7.20 -26.73
C ARG A 7 -18.82 -6.23 -25.59
N ILE A 8 -18.78 -6.74 -24.37
CA ILE A 8 -18.57 -5.94 -23.18
C ILE A 8 -17.17 -5.37 -23.37
N SER A 9 -17.07 -4.10 -23.78
CA SER A 9 -15.78 -3.42 -23.73
C SER A 9 -15.41 -3.38 -22.26
N ALA A 10 -14.41 -4.17 -21.87
CA ALA A 10 -13.67 -3.95 -20.64
C ALA A 10 -12.90 -2.62 -20.81
N HIS A 11 -13.63 -1.51 -20.88
CA HIS A 11 -13.14 -0.26 -20.35
C HIS A 11 -13.25 -0.42 -18.83
N THR A 12 -12.31 -1.22 -18.32
CA THR A 12 -11.89 -1.14 -16.95
C THR A 12 -11.77 0.34 -16.63
N ARG A 13 -12.60 0.85 -15.71
CA ARG A 13 -12.47 2.18 -15.10
C ARG A 13 -11.22 2.26 -14.21
N TYR A 14 -10.15 1.60 -14.64
CA TYR A 14 -8.80 1.65 -14.13
C TYR A 14 -7.95 2.61 -14.99
N GLU A 15 -8.55 3.30 -15.96
CA GLU A 15 -7.93 4.40 -16.72
C GLU A 15 -8.21 5.77 -16.08
N ASP A 16 -8.92 5.83 -14.95
CA ASP A 16 -8.92 7.04 -14.10
C ASP A 16 -7.57 7.08 -13.36
N GLU A 17 -6.57 7.70 -13.99
CA GLU A 17 -5.27 8.04 -13.40
C GLU A 17 -5.39 8.92 -12.12
N ASP A 18 -6.60 9.33 -11.76
CA ASP A 18 -6.91 10.28 -10.67
C ASP A 18 -7.43 9.64 -9.36
N ARG A 19 -7.36 8.31 -9.16
CA ARG A 19 -7.88 7.69 -7.90
C ARG A 19 -6.83 7.34 -6.83
N PHE A 20 -5.58 7.67 -7.07
CA PHE A 20 -4.60 7.84 -6.00
C PHE A 20 -3.98 9.23 -6.16
N GLU A 21 -4.82 10.27 -6.16
CA GLU A 21 -4.27 11.56 -5.79
C GLU A 21 -3.73 11.41 -4.36
N PRO A 22 -2.42 11.62 -4.13
CA PRO A 22 -1.93 11.75 -2.77
C PRO A 22 -2.65 12.98 -2.26
N SER A 23 -3.67 12.78 -1.42
CA SER A 23 -4.35 13.91 -0.81
C SER A 23 -3.26 14.76 -0.18
N ASP A 24 -3.30 16.07 -0.40
CA ASP A 24 -2.46 17.10 0.23
C ASP A 24 -2.55 17.12 1.78
N SER A 25 -2.88 15.98 2.39
CA SER A 25 -2.77 15.70 3.81
C SER A 25 -1.30 15.72 4.19
N GLN A 26 -0.91 16.81 4.85
CA GLN A 26 0.19 16.92 5.82
C GLN A 26 0.88 15.58 6.04
N ASP A 27 2.14 15.44 5.63
CA ASP A 27 2.98 14.25 5.81
C ASP A 27 2.76 13.59 7.18
N VAL A 28 1.81 12.65 7.29
CA VAL A 28 1.51 11.97 8.55
C VAL A 28 2.54 10.86 8.66
N TYR A 29 3.58 11.13 9.44
CA TYR A 29 4.52 10.12 9.87
C TYR A 29 4.83 10.34 11.35
N ASP A 30 5.27 9.28 11.99
CA ASP A 30 5.71 9.33 13.37
C ASP A 30 7.11 9.94 13.47
N PRO A 31 7.26 11.15 14.06
CA PRO A 31 8.56 11.82 14.16
C PRO A 31 9.55 11.06 15.05
N ASP A 32 9.07 10.23 15.97
CA ASP A 32 9.95 9.43 16.83
C ASP A 32 10.68 8.36 16.01
N LYS A 33 10.03 7.80 14.97
CA LYS A 33 10.67 6.86 14.04
C LYS A 33 11.84 7.52 13.31
N GLU A 34 11.70 8.77 12.87
CA GLU A 34 12.79 9.49 12.18
C GLU A 34 14.03 9.61 13.07
N ALA A 35 13.85 9.97 14.35
CA ALA A 35 14.95 10.06 15.31
C ALA A 35 15.64 8.69 15.51
N LEU A 36 14.86 7.62 15.66
CA LEU A 36 15.38 6.25 15.82
C LEU A 36 16.14 5.77 14.58
N ILE A 37 15.67 6.08 13.37
CA ILE A 37 16.34 5.70 12.13
C ILE A 37 17.65 6.47 11.97
N ARG A 38 17.68 7.75 12.35
CA ARG A 38 18.94 8.53 12.37
C ARG A 38 19.94 7.89 13.32
N GLU A 39 19.52 7.49 14.52
CA GLU A 39 20.39 6.78 15.47
C GLU A 39 20.86 5.43 14.92
N MET A 40 19.98 4.69 14.24
CA MET A 40 20.33 3.43 13.59
C MET A 40 21.45 3.60 12.56
N LEU A 41 21.40 4.65 11.72
CA LEU A 41 22.47 4.94 10.75
C LEU A 41 23.82 5.17 11.44
N VAL A 42 23.84 5.93 12.53
CA VAL A 42 25.06 6.16 13.33
C VAL A 42 25.60 4.85 13.89
N ARG A 43 24.72 3.98 14.43
CA ARG A 43 25.11 2.67 14.99
C ARG A 43 25.61 1.68 13.93
N LEU A 44 25.19 1.84 12.68
CA LEU A 44 25.69 1.09 11.53
C LEU A 44 27.05 1.62 11.02
N GLY A 45 27.55 2.74 11.56
CA GLY A 45 28.80 3.37 11.15
C GLY A 45 28.68 4.32 9.95
N GLU A 46 27.46 4.71 9.57
CA GLU A 46 27.22 5.70 8.51
C GLU A 46 27.29 7.15 9.05
N ASP A 47 27.53 8.11 8.15
CA ASP A 47 27.42 9.54 8.41
C ASP A 47 26.03 10.06 7.96
N PRO A 48 25.09 10.37 8.88
CA PRO A 48 23.76 10.88 8.52
C PRO A 48 23.79 12.25 7.82
N GLU A 49 24.89 13.00 7.92
CA GLU A 49 25.04 14.31 7.29
C GLU A 49 25.58 14.23 5.85
N ARG A 50 25.93 13.03 5.34
CA ARG A 50 26.27 12.88 3.92
C ARG A 50 25.06 13.15 3.04
N GLU A 51 25.29 13.75 1.88
CA GLU A 51 24.24 14.24 0.96
C GLU A 51 23.11 13.21 0.75
N GLY A 52 23.45 11.95 0.47
CA GLY A 52 22.47 10.88 0.25
C GLY A 52 21.67 10.43 1.49
N LEU A 53 22.14 10.68 2.72
CA LEU A 53 21.50 10.23 3.96
C LEU A 53 20.76 11.31 4.74
N LYS A 54 20.99 12.60 4.46
CA LYS A 54 20.33 13.70 5.19
C LYS A 54 18.82 13.55 5.30
N ARG A 55 18.20 13.00 4.25
CA ARG A 55 16.75 12.78 4.14
C ARG A 55 16.35 11.31 4.29
N THR A 56 17.29 10.39 4.48
CA THR A 56 17.00 8.95 4.66
C THR A 56 16.14 8.68 5.88
N PRO A 57 16.41 9.25 7.07
CA PRO A 57 15.58 9.03 8.25
C PRO A 57 14.09 9.32 8.01
N LEU A 58 13.78 10.48 7.44
CA LEU A 58 12.41 10.85 7.06
C LEU A 58 11.80 9.87 6.05
N ARG A 59 12.54 9.53 4.97
CA ARG A 59 12.02 8.63 3.93
C ARG A 59 11.69 7.24 4.49
N VAL A 60 12.55 6.71 5.35
CA VAL A 60 12.36 5.40 5.97
C VAL A 60 11.22 5.45 6.99
N ALA A 61 11.07 6.53 7.77
CA ALA A 61 9.95 6.69 8.71
C ALA A 61 8.60 6.63 7.98
N LYS A 62 8.47 7.42 6.89
CA LYS A 62 7.29 7.40 6.03
C LYS A 62 7.04 6.03 5.39
N ALA A 63 8.10 5.36 4.92
CA ALA A 63 7.98 4.03 4.35
C ALA A 63 7.49 3.01 5.38
N MET A 64 8.00 3.06 6.61
CA MET A 64 7.56 2.18 7.70
C MET A 64 6.09 2.39 8.04
N ASP A 65 5.64 3.64 8.14
CA ASP A 65 4.23 3.95 8.40
C ASP A 65 3.32 3.45 7.26
N PHE A 66 3.73 3.64 6.00
CA PHE A 66 2.99 3.11 4.85
C PHE A 66 2.93 1.58 4.86
N LEU A 67 4.07 0.90 5.08
CA LEU A 67 4.14 -0.56 5.08
C LEU A 67 3.38 -1.20 6.25
N THR A 68 3.12 -0.44 7.32
CA THR A 68 2.42 -0.91 8.52
C THR A 68 1.02 -0.29 8.69
N GLN A 69 0.56 0.53 7.74
CA GLN A 69 -0.73 1.23 7.81
C GLN A 69 -1.93 0.28 7.98
N GLY A 70 -1.78 -0.98 7.55
CA GLY A 70 -2.80 -2.02 7.70
C GLY A 70 -3.27 -2.26 9.13
N TYR A 71 -2.43 -1.99 10.15
CA TYR A 71 -2.83 -2.09 11.56
C TYR A 71 -3.91 -1.07 11.97
N HIS A 72 -4.05 0.01 11.21
CA HIS A 72 -5.04 1.06 11.45
C HIS A 72 -6.28 0.95 10.56
N LEU A 73 -6.34 -0.09 9.72
CA LEU A 73 -7.47 -0.35 8.83
C LEU A 73 -8.49 -1.30 9.46
N SER A 74 -9.76 -1.03 9.21
CA SER A 74 -10.88 -1.91 9.59
C SER A 74 -11.31 -2.73 8.39
N ALA A 75 -11.16 -4.06 8.47
CA ALA A 75 -11.64 -4.96 7.42
C ALA A 75 -13.16 -4.82 7.22
N GLU A 76 -13.92 -4.62 8.30
CA GLU A 76 -15.36 -4.42 8.25
C GLU A 76 -15.74 -3.17 7.43
N ASP A 77 -15.06 -2.05 7.67
CA ASP A 77 -15.34 -0.80 6.96
C ASP A 77 -14.94 -0.86 5.48
N ILE A 78 -13.93 -1.67 5.15
CA ILE A 78 -13.52 -1.93 3.77
C ILE A 78 -14.59 -2.77 3.06
N ILE A 79 -15.01 -3.88 3.67
CA ILE A 79 -15.98 -4.83 3.09
C ILE A 79 -17.34 -4.17 2.86
N LYS A 80 -17.85 -3.40 3.85
CA LYS A 80 -19.16 -2.74 3.78
C LYS A 80 -19.33 -1.80 2.58
N LYS A 81 -18.24 -1.29 1.99
CA LYS A 81 -18.28 -0.39 0.83
C LYS A 81 -18.56 -1.11 -0.49
N ALA A 82 -18.48 -2.44 -0.52
CA ALA A 82 -18.53 -3.22 -1.75
C ALA A 82 -19.35 -4.52 -1.61
N MET A 83 -20.45 -4.48 -0.86
CA MET A 83 -21.41 -5.58 -0.78
C MET A 83 -22.56 -5.38 -1.77
N PHE A 84 -22.87 -6.43 -2.53
CA PHE A 84 -23.94 -6.46 -3.53
C PHE A 84 -24.75 -7.73 -3.35
N ASP A 85 -26.05 -7.64 -3.64
CA ASP A 85 -26.96 -8.78 -3.66
C ASP A 85 -27.13 -9.23 -5.11
N GLU A 86 -26.68 -10.44 -5.42
CA GLU A 86 -26.64 -11.00 -6.78
C GLU A 86 -27.00 -12.49 -6.72
N ASP A 87 -27.88 -12.95 -7.60
CA ASP A 87 -28.32 -14.35 -7.69
C ASP A 87 -27.30 -15.25 -8.42
N VAL A 88 -26.02 -15.16 -8.05
CA VAL A 88 -24.94 -16.00 -8.60
C VAL A 88 -24.75 -17.23 -7.73
N THR A 89 -24.85 -18.42 -8.33
CA THR A 89 -24.74 -19.70 -7.59
C THR A 89 -23.44 -20.46 -7.88
N GLU A 90 -22.69 -19.99 -8.88
CA GLU A 90 -21.42 -20.54 -9.32
C GLU A 90 -20.22 -19.97 -8.56
N MET A 91 -19.08 -20.68 -8.61
CA MET A 91 -17.84 -20.26 -7.95
C MET A 91 -17.25 -19.01 -8.61
N VAL A 92 -16.94 -18.00 -7.81
CA VAL A 92 -16.14 -16.83 -8.20
C VAL A 92 -14.71 -17.02 -7.73
N VAL A 93 -13.74 -16.84 -8.63
CA VAL A 93 -12.32 -17.00 -8.33
C VAL A 93 -11.58 -15.72 -8.71
N VAL A 94 -10.88 -15.13 -7.74
CA VAL A 94 -9.89 -14.07 -7.94
C VAL A 94 -8.52 -14.67 -7.68
N ARG A 95 -7.61 -14.54 -8.63
CA ARG A 95 -6.23 -15.07 -8.56
C ARG A 95 -5.25 -14.00 -8.98
N ASP A 96 -3.97 -14.27 -8.72
CA ASP A 96 -2.85 -13.43 -9.15
C ASP A 96 -2.93 -12.01 -8.57
N ILE A 97 -3.36 -11.91 -7.30
CA ILE A 97 -3.35 -10.64 -6.55
C ILE A 97 -1.92 -10.35 -6.12
N GLU A 98 -1.36 -9.25 -6.60
CA GLU A 98 -0.06 -8.77 -6.16
C GLU A 98 -0.10 -8.39 -4.67
N PHE A 99 0.88 -8.84 -3.91
CA PHE A 99 0.96 -8.64 -2.47
C PHE A 99 2.40 -8.35 -2.06
N TYR A 100 2.55 -7.40 -1.13
CA TYR A 100 3.83 -7.03 -0.54
C TYR A 100 3.63 -6.93 0.97
N SER A 101 4.58 -7.48 1.73
CA SER A 101 4.53 -7.42 3.20
C SER A 101 5.93 -7.42 3.80
N LEU A 102 5.99 -7.36 5.13
CA LEU A 102 7.22 -7.36 5.91
C LEU A 102 7.24 -8.61 6.80
N CYS A 103 8.36 -9.33 6.78
CA CYS A 103 8.60 -10.44 7.69
C CYS A 103 8.93 -9.89 9.08
N GLU A 104 8.10 -10.17 10.07
CA GLU A 104 8.27 -9.69 11.45
C GLU A 104 9.59 -10.12 12.12
N HIS A 105 10.16 -11.24 11.69
CA HIS A 105 11.41 -11.77 12.26
C HIS A 105 12.65 -10.97 11.87
N HIS A 106 12.62 -10.35 10.69
CA HIS A 106 13.81 -9.71 10.09
C HIS A 106 13.56 -8.28 9.63
N MET A 107 12.29 -7.86 9.60
CA MET A 107 11.83 -6.60 9.02
C MET A 107 12.25 -6.43 7.55
N LEU A 108 12.33 -7.55 6.82
CA LEU A 108 12.63 -7.60 5.39
C LEU A 108 11.37 -7.91 4.57
N PRO A 109 11.27 -7.36 3.34
CA PRO A 109 10.12 -7.64 2.48
C PRO A 109 9.97 -9.12 2.10
N PHE A 110 8.73 -9.57 1.96
CA PHE A 110 8.35 -10.76 1.20
C PHE A 110 7.14 -10.44 0.32
N PHE A 111 7.06 -11.09 -0.85
CA PHE A 111 6.10 -10.83 -1.91
C PHE A 111 5.82 -12.13 -2.69
#